data_AF-A0A7S3QIM3-F1
#
_entry.id   AF-A0A7S3QIM3-F1
#
_cell.length_a   1.000
_cell.length_b   1.000
_cell.length_c   1.000
_cell.angle_alpha   90.00
_cell.angle_beta   90.00
_cell.angle_gamma   90.00
#
_symmetry.space_group_name_H-M   'P 1'
#
loop_
_entity.id
_entity.type
_entity.pdbx_description
1 polymer ?
#
loop_
_entity_poly.entity_id
_entity_poly.type
_entity_poly.pdbx_seq_one_letter_code
_entity_poly.pdbx_strand_id
1 'polypeptide(L)'
;MKVSNLSIVSTILTVLTSQSSALKCGIKGVTMPCIGDTDSRYNQDISYDLKEQDNFWNSIGGLFLEDIAFYYNDGTTIANNSVVVPAEFGTYDFSNVKGFLNVTVDGSRYYYHRYLLVKHNSDGPGGMQLPGLVNPTDLYGASTFEKDGGAMQMGIAQGFG
;
A
#
# COMPACT_ATOMS: atom_id res chain seq x y z
N MET A 1 11.55 79.75 -17.75
CA MET A 1 10.79 78.60 -18.28
C MET A 1 11.71 77.94 -19.32
N LYS A 2 12.41 76.81 -19.08
CA LYS A 2 11.93 75.40 -19.03
C LYS A 2 10.78 75.21 -20.04
N VAL A 3 10.89 74.36 -21.07
CA VAL A 3 11.03 72.90 -20.97
C VAL A 3 11.77 72.32 -22.19
N SER A 4 12.58 71.31 -21.91
CA SER A 4 13.33 70.41 -22.81
C SER A 4 12.40 69.46 -23.57
N ASN A 5 12.61 69.25 -24.87
CA ASN A 5 11.92 68.17 -25.61
C ASN A 5 12.77 66.89 -25.61
N LEU A 6 12.12 65.84 -25.11
CA LEU A 6 12.63 64.53 -24.76
C LEU A 6 12.79 63.67 -26.03
N SER A 7 13.99 63.18 -26.30
CA SER A 7 14.20 62.06 -27.22
C SER A 7 13.49 60.82 -26.70
N ILE A 8 12.43 60.40 -27.36
CA ILE A 8 11.84 59.07 -27.19
C ILE A 8 12.27 58.25 -28.39
N VAL A 9 13.52 57.76 -28.37
CA VAL A 9 13.91 56.61 -29.19
C VAL A 9 13.32 55.39 -28.50
N SER A 10 12.11 55.04 -28.91
CA SER A 10 11.38 53.87 -28.44
C SER A 10 12.22 52.62 -28.70
N THR A 11 12.66 52.02 -27.60
CA THR A 11 13.40 50.77 -27.57
C THR A 11 12.49 49.66 -28.12
N ILE A 12 12.64 49.30 -29.40
CA ILE A 12 12.16 48.00 -29.90
C ILE A 12 13.18 46.97 -29.43
N LEU A 13 13.15 46.70 -28.11
CA LEU A 13 13.69 45.47 -27.57
C LEU A 13 12.67 44.39 -27.96
N THR A 14 12.92 43.75 -29.09
CA THR A 14 12.22 42.54 -29.50
C THR A 14 12.23 41.57 -28.32
N VAL A 15 11.08 41.45 -27.66
CA VAL A 15 10.81 40.40 -26.70
C VAL A 15 10.80 39.10 -27.49
N LEU A 16 11.98 38.54 -27.73
CA LEU A 16 12.15 37.12 -28.02
C LEU A 16 11.65 36.41 -26.77
N THR A 17 10.34 36.16 -26.73
CA THR A 17 9.80 35.14 -25.85
C THR A 17 10.46 33.84 -26.33
N SER A 18 11.59 33.49 -25.72
CA SER A 18 12.14 32.14 -25.81
C SER A 18 11.12 31.21 -25.17
N GLN A 19 10.07 30.87 -25.92
CA GLN A 19 9.18 29.78 -25.58
C GLN A 19 9.98 28.51 -25.74
N SER A 20 10.74 28.16 -24.69
CA SER A 20 11.31 26.84 -24.56
C SER A 20 10.14 25.88 -24.39
N SER A 21 9.79 25.18 -25.47
CA SER A 21 8.88 24.04 -25.39
C SER A 21 9.72 22.84 -25.01
N ALA A 22 9.36 22.17 -23.91
CA ALA A 22 10.00 20.92 -23.55
C ALA A 22 9.79 19.89 -24.69
N LEU A 23 10.87 19.21 -25.09
CA LEU A 23 10.74 18.12 -26.06
C LEU A 23 9.92 16.99 -25.42
N LYS A 24 9.02 16.39 -26.22
CA LYS A 24 8.30 15.17 -25.81
C LYS A 24 9.30 14.03 -25.61
N CYS A 25 9.05 13.17 -24.63
CA CYS A 25 9.77 11.91 -24.47
C CYS A 25 9.51 10.96 -25.66
N GLY A 26 10.30 9.89 -25.77
CA GLY A 26 10.11 8.85 -26.79
C GLY A 26 10.65 9.18 -28.19
N ILE A 27 11.28 10.35 -28.40
CA ILE A 27 11.94 10.68 -29.67
C ILE A 27 13.23 9.86 -29.82
N LYS A 28 13.20 8.90 -30.74
CA LYS A 28 14.31 7.96 -31.00
C LYS A 28 15.64 8.68 -31.20
N GLY A 29 16.60 8.40 -30.32
CA GLY A 29 17.97 8.95 -30.38
C GLY A 29 18.10 10.40 -29.88
N VAL A 30 17.03 11.02 -29.39
CA VAL A 30 17.04 12.41 -28.91
C VAL A 30 16.63 12.50 -27.45
N THR A 31 15.53 11.84 -27.07
CA THR A 31 15.02 11.82 -25.70
C THR A 31 14.94 10.39 -25.18
N MET A 32 14.97 10.22 -23.86
CA MET A 32 14.67 8.92 -23.24
C MET A 32 13.24 8.46 -23.60
N PRO A 33 12.96 7.14 -23.57
CA PRO A 33 11.60 6.60 -23.66
C PRO A 33 10.67 7.29 -22.66
N CYS A 34 9.38 7.37 -22.99
CA CYS A 34 8.42 7.90 -22.03
C CYS A 34 8.32 6.94 -20.86
N ILE A 35 8.25 7.48 -19.63
CA ILE A 35 8.07 6.65 -18.44
C ILE A 35 6.80 5.78 -18.56
N GLY A 36 5.76 6.29 -19.22
CA GLY A 36 4.53 5.54 -19.54
C GLY A 36 4.72 4.35 -20.48
N ASP A 37 5.81 4.29 -21.24
CA ASP A 37 6.13 3.15 -22.11
C ASP A 37 6.68 1.96 -21.31
N THR A 38 7.33 2.24 -20.17
CA THR A 38 7.99 1.24 -19.32
C THR A 38 7.22 0.95 -18.04
N ASP A 39 6.42 1.91 -17.59
CA ASP A 39 5.67 1.87 -16.35
C ASP A 39 4.22 2.21 -16.66
N SER A 40 3.36 1.19 -16.56
CA SER A 40 1.95 1.29 -16.89
C SER A 40 1.29 2.45 -16.15
N ARG A 41 1.71 2.78 -14.93
CA ARG A 41 1.17 3.85 -14.06
C ARG A 41 1.20 5.22 -14.70
N TYR A 42 2.12 5.45 -15.62
CA TYR A 42 2.24 6.73 -16.33
C TYR A 42 1.74 6.68 -17.78
N ASN A 43 1.20 5.55 -18.24
CA ASN A 43 0.66 5.39 -19.60
C ASN A 43 -0.67 6.14 -19.78
N GLN A 44 -0.73 7.16 -20.63
CA GLN A 44 -1.92 8.01 -20.78
C GLN A 44 -3.13 7.29 -21.41
N ASP A 45 -2.93 6.15 -22.06
CA ASP A 45 -3.97 5.41 -22.77
C ASP A 45 -4.71 4.40 -21.87
N ILE A 46 -4.24 4.18 -20.64
CA ILE A 46 -4.87 3.26 -19.68
C ILE A 46 -5.89 4.01 -18.82
N SER A 47 -7.10 3.44 -18.70
CA SER A 47 -8.19 3.97 -17.89
C SER A 47 -7.88 3.91 -16.39
N TYR A 48 -8.24 4.98 -15.67
CA TYR A 48 -8.22 5.08 -14.21
C TYR A 48 -9.64 5.00 -13.61
N ASP A 49 -10.63 4.59 -14.40
CA ASP A 49 -11.99 4.55 -13.90
C ASP A 49 -12.10 3.46 -12.82
N LEU A 50 -12.43 3.88 -11.59
CA LEU A 50 -12.68 3.01 -10.46
C LEU A 50 -13.71 1.92 -10.80
N LYS A 51 -14.64 2.23 -11.70
CA LYS A 51 -15.67 1.29 -12.16
C LYS A 51 -15.08 0.11 -12.93
N GLU A 52 -13.99 0.31 -13.68
CA GLU A 52 -13.33 -0.78 -14.41
C GLU A 52 -12.56 -1.71 -13.45
N GLN A 53 -12.09 -1.18 -12.32
CA GLN A 53 -11.39 -1.95 -11.28
C GLN A 53 -12.35 -2.60 -10.26
N ASP A 54 -13.65 -2.29 -10.33
CA ASP A 54 -14.67 -2.78 -9.39
C ASP A 54 -14.66 -4.31 -9.29
N ASN A 55 -14.48 -5.02 -10.41
CA ASN A 55 -14.40 -6.48 -10.41
C ASN A 55 -13.19 -7.03 -9.62
N PHE A 56 -12.04 -6.36 -9.73
CA PHE A 56 -10.84 -6.76 -8.96
C PHE A 56 -11.08 -6.53 -7.46
N TRP A 57 -11.54 -5.34 -7.11
CA TRP A 57 -11.82 -4.99 -5.71
C TRP A 57 -12.91 -5.87 -5.11
N ASN A 58 -13.98 -6.16 -5.85
CA ASN A 58 -15.02 -7.09 -5.39
C ASN A 58 -14.51 -8.53 -5.25
N SER A 59 -13.47 -8.93 -5.99
CA SER A 59 -12.90 -10.28 -5.89
C SER A 59 -12.16 -10.55 -4.57
N ILE A 60 -11.69 -9.49 -3.89
CA ILE A 60 -11.02 -9.62 -2.59
C ILE A 60 -11.97 -9.49 -1.40
N GLY A 61 -13.21 -9.03 -1.62
CA GLY A 61 -14.22 -8.93 -0.58
C GLY A 61 -14.76 -10.30 -0.18
N GLY A 62 -14.92 -10.55 1.12
CA GLY A 62 -15.49 -11.80 1.61
C GLY A 62 -15.04 -12.20 3.01
N LEU A 63 -15.49 -13.40 3.40
CA LEU A 63 -15.12 -14.05 4.64
C LEU A 63 -14.17 -15.20 4.33
N PHE A 64 -13.02 -15.23 5.00
CA PHE A 64 -11.95 -16.17 4.76
C PHE A 64 -11.52 -16.84 6.07
N LEU A 65 -11.11 -18.10 5.95
CA LEU A 65 -10.36 -18.82 6.96
C LEU A 65 -8.89 -18.79 6.57
N GLU A 66 -8.04 -18.37 7.49
CA GLU A 66 -6.60 -18.27 7.26
C GLU A 66 -5.87 -19.38 8.01
N ASP A 67 -4.94 -20.02 7.30
CA ASP A 67 -3.91 -20.87 7.89
C ASP A 67 -2.58 -20.14 7.77
N ILE A 68 -2.03 -19.71 8.91
CA ILE A 68 -0.83 -18.86 8.93
C ILE A 68 0.37 -19.68 9.36
N ALA A 69 1.38 -19.67 8.50
CA ALA A 69 2.68 -20.26 8.74
C ALA A 69 3.76 -19.18 8.64
N PHE A 70 4.76 -19.27 9.52
CA PHE A 70 5.94 -18.42 9.49
C PHE A 70 7.07 -19.13 8.77
N TYR A 71 7.91 -18.39 8.06
CA TYR A 71 8.99 -18.93 7.26
C TYR A 71 10.31 -18.23 7.60
N TYR A 72 11.42 -18.97 7.52
CA TYR A 72 12.75 -18.38 7.49
C TYR A 72 13.01 -17.69 6.14
N ASN A 73 14.10 -16.91 6.06
CA ASN A 73 14.47 -16.20 4.83
C ASN A 73 14.76 -17.15 3.63
N ASP A 74 15.05 -18.42 3.90
CA ASP A 74 15.24 -19.46 2.89
C ASP A 74 13.93 -20.14 2.44
N GLY A 75 12.78 -19.69 2.97
CA GLY A 75 11.46 -20.22 2.65
C GLY A 75 11.08 -21.49 3.41
N THR A 76 11.89 -21.97 4.35
CA THR A 76 11.54 -23.12 5.19
C THR A 76 10.56 -22.73 6.29
N THR A 77 9.55 -23.56 6.56
CA THR A 77 8.53 -23.28 7.57
C THR A 77 9.11 -23.37 8.99
N ILE A 78 8.79 -22.41 9.83
CA ILE A 78 9.13 -22.41 11.26
C ILE A 78 8.14 -23.32 11.99
N ALA A 79 8.54 -24.57 12.21
CA ALA A 79 7.70 -25.59 12.85
C ALA A 79 7.50 -25.36 14.36
N ASN A 80 8.41 -24.67 15.03
CA ASN A 80 8.33 -24.37 16.46
C ASN A 80 8.49 -22.86 16.65
N ASN A 81 7.37 -22.14 16.70
CA ASN A 81 7.36 -20.70 16.89
C ASN A 81 6.70 -20.35 18.23
N SER A 82 7.33 -20.77 19.33
CA SER A 82 6.83 -20.44 20.67
C SER A 82 7.35 -19.08 21.10
N VAL A 83 6.44 -18.14 21.35
CA VAL A 83 6.77 -16.80 21.84
C VAL A 83 6.47 -16.72 23.32
N VAL A 84 7.45 -16.22 24.07
CA VAL A 84 7.34 -15.93 25.50
C VAL A 84 6.70 -14.55 25.66
N VAL A 85 5.53 -14.51 26.28
CA VAL A 85 4.93 -13.28 26.85
C VAL A 85 5.38 -13.16 28.31
N PRO A 86 5.07 -12.07 29.06
CA PRO A 86 5.50 -11.93 30.45
C PRO A 86 5.34 -13.22 31.25
N ALA A 87 6.34 -13.55 32.07
CA ALA A 87 6.54 -14.90 32.63
C ALA A 87 5.31 -15.49 33.34
N GLU A 88 4.38 -14.66 33.81
CA GLU A 88 3.10 -15.07 34.38
C GLU A 88 2.11 -15.72 33.38
N PHE A 89 2.34 -15.63 32.07
CA PHE A 89 1.40 -16.11 31.04
C PHE A 89 1.89 -17.33 30.23
N GLY A 90 3.07 -17.88 30.53
CA GLY A 90 3.66 -19.02 29.81
C GLY A 90 4.01 -18.67 28.35
N THR A 91 3.93 -19.67 27.46
CA THR A 91 4.28 -19.52 26.04
C THR A 91 3.10 -19.82 25.11
N TYR A 92 3.12 -19.18 23.93
CA TYR A 92 2.10 -19.34 22.90
C TYR A 92 2.74 -19.86 21.62
N ASP A 93 2.07 -20.81 20.97
CA ASP A 93 2.54 -21.47 19.76
C ASP A 93 1.97 -20.82 18.50
N PHE A 94 2.86 -20.13 17.79
CA PHE A 94 2.57 -19.48 16.51
C PHE A 94 2.86 -20.39 15.29
N SER A 95 3.16 -21.68 15.48
CA SER A 95 3.39 -22.61 14.36
C SER A 95 2.10 -23.00 13.62
N ASN A 96 0.94 -22.92 14.29
CA ASN A 96 -0.36 -23.29 13.74
C ASN A 96 -1.41 -22.25 14.13
N VAL A 97 -1.23 -21.03 13.61
CA VAL A 97 -2.18 -19.92 13.84
C VAL A 97 -3.35 -20.06 12.88
N LYS A 98 -4.56 -20.03 13.42
CA LYS A 98 -5.79 -19.94 12.63
C LYS A 98 -6.27 -18.50 12.62
N GLY A 99 -6.74 -18.03 11.47
CA GLY A 99 -7.32 -16.71 11.32
C GLY A 99 -8.75 -16.75 10.79
N PHE A 100 -9.53 -15.77 11.17
CA PHE A 100 -10.79 -15.42 10.52
C PHE A 100 -10.63 -14.02 9.97
N LEU A 101 -10.77 -13.86 8.66
CA LEU A 101 -10.61 -12.58 7.99
C LEU A 101 -11.93 -12.20 7.31
N ASN A 102 -12.40 -10.99 7.57
CA ASN A 102 -13.51 -10.37 6.87
C ASN A 102 -12.97 -9.15 6.12
N VAL A 103 -13.13 -9.14 4.79
CA VAL A 103 -12.77 -8.01 3.94
C VAL A 103 -14.04 -7.44 3.34
N THR A 104 -14.30 -6.18 3.62
CA THR A 104 -15.39 -5.41 3.01
C THR A 104 -14.80 -4.37 2.08
N VAL A 105 -15.42 -4.16 0.92
CA VAL A 105 -14.90 -3.30 -0.14
C VAL A 105 -15.97 -2.33 -0.60
N ASP A 106 -15.57 -1.09 -0.84
CA ASP A 106 -16.40 -0.02 -1.42
C ASP A 106 -15.55 0.80 -2.41
N GLY A 107 -15.75 0.55 -3.71
CA GLY A 107 -14.88 1.09 -4.76
C GLY A 107 -13.42 0.64 -4.60
N SER A 108 -12.48 1.58 -4.48
CA SER A 108 -11.05 1.28 -4.22
C SER A 108 -10.65 1.30 -2.74
N ARG A 109 -11.63 1.27 -1.84
CA ARG A 109 -11.41 1.23 -0.39
C ARG A 109 -11.75 -0.14 0.11
N TYR A 110 -10.92 -0.66 1.01
CA TYR A 110 -11.24 -1.87 1.74
C TYR A 110 -11.05 -1.64 3.24
N TYR A 111 -11.85 -2.36 4.00
CA TYR A 111 -11.67 -2.57 5.41
C TYR A 111 -11.49 -4.06 5.61
N TYR A 112 -10.43 -4.44 6.32
CA TYR A 112 -10.29 -5.80 6.81
C TYR A 112 -10.41 -5.82 8.33
N HIS A 113 -11.12 -6.83 8.80
CA HIS A 113 -11.22 -7.21 10.20
C HIS A 113 -10.76 -8.65 10.36
N ARG A 114 -9.78 -8.89 11.23
CA ARG A 114 -9.14 -10.18 11.38
C ARG A 114 -9.08 -10.60 12.85
N TYR A 115 -9.35 -11.87 13.13
CA TYR A 115 -9.05 -12.49 14.42
C TYR A 115 -8.03 -13.59 14.22
N LEU A 116 -6.90 -13.50 14.93
CA LEU A 116 -5.96 -14.60 15.05
C LEU A 116 -6.19 -15.38 16.33
N LEU A 117 -6.22 -16.69 16.20
CA LEU A 117 -6.26 -17.64 17.30
C LEU A 117 -4.89 -18.30 17.43
N VAL A 118 -4.23 -18.03 18.55
CA VAL A 118 -2.93 -18.61 18.88
C VAL A 118 -3.10 -19.51 20.09
N LYS A 119 -2.59 -20.73 19.99
CA LYS A 119 -2.71 -21.74 21.04
C LYS A 119 -1.73 -21.45 22.18
N HIS A 120 -2.17 -21.64 23.42
CA HIS A 120 -1.28 -21.67 24.60
C HIS A 120 -0.62 -23.04 24.75
N ASN A 121 0.66 -23.07 25.12
CA ASN A 121 1.44 -24.31 25.25
C ASN A 121 1.18 -25.11 26.53
N SER A 122 0.19 -24.69 27.33
CA SER A 122 -0.19 -25.33 28.60
C SER A 122 0.94 -25.36 29.63
N ASP A 123 1.81 -24.35 29.58
CA ASP A 123 2.98 -24.14 30.44
C ASP A 123 2.83 -22.90 31.34
N GLY A 124 1.60 -22.59 31.76
CA GLY A 124 1.32 -21.47 32.65
C GLY A 124 1.87 -21.70 34.06
N PRO A 125 1.79 -20.70 34.96
CA PRO A 125 2.24 -20.84 36.34
C PRO A 125 1.62 -22.07 37.02
N GLY A 126 2.46 -22.93 37.60
CA GLY A 126 2.00 -24.17 38.23
C GLY A 126 1.50 -25.25 37.26
N GLY A 127 1.81 -25.15 35.97
CA GLY A 127 1.36 -26.11 34.95
C GLY A 127 -0.09 -25.91 34.52
N MET A 128 -0.65 -24.71 34.76
CA MET A 128 -2.03 -24.40 34.35
C MET A 128 -2.14 -24.25 32.83
N GLN A 129 -3.21 -24.81 32.27
CA GLN A 129 -3.62 -24.54 30.90
C GLN A 129 -4.36 -23.20 30.85
N LEU A 130 -3.73 -22.20 30.24
CA LEU A 130 -4.31 -20.88 30.04
C LEU A 130 -5.08 -20.83 28.71
N PRO A 131 -6.06 -19.90 28.57
CA PRO A 131 -6.72 -19.70 27.29
C PRO A 131 -5.72 -19.28 26.20
N GLY A 132 -6.04 -19.61 24.95
CA GLY A 132 -5.29 -19.12 23.79
C GLY A 132 -5.40 -17.60 23.65
N LEU A 133 -4.50 -17.02 22.87
CA LEU A 133 -4.52 -15.60 22.56
C LEU A 133 -5.46 -15.36 21.37
N VAL A 134 -6.35 -14.38 21.52
CA VAL A 134 -7.12 -13.80 20.41
C VAL A 134 -6.49 -12.45 20.09
N ASN A 135 -5.96 -12.29 18.89
CA ASN A 135 -5.40 -11.02 18.44
C ASN A 135 -6.32 -10.43 17.34
N PRO A 136 -7.21 -9.49 17.69
CA PRO A 136 -7.98 -8.75 16.70
C PRO A 136 -7.09 -7.76 15.96
N THR A 137 -7.28 -7.63 14.66
CA THR A 137 -6.60 -6.62 13.85
C THR A 137 -7.60 -6.00 12.90
N ASP A 138 -7.72 -4.69 13.02
CA ASP A 138 -8.46 -3.85 12.09
C ASP A 138 -7.48 -3.15 11.16
N LEU A 139 -7.86 -3.05 9.88
CA LEU A 139 -7.14 -2.23 8.95
C LEU A 139 -8.07 -1.62 7.92
N TYR A 140 -7.80 -0.35 7.65
CA TYR A 140 -8.39 0.39 6.56
C TYR A 140 -7.31 0.64 5.53
N GLY A 141 -7.62 0.27 4.29
CA GLY A 141 -6.76 0.53 3.14
C GLY A 141 -7.54 1.26 2.07
N ALA A 142 -6.85 2.17 1.39
CA ALA A 142 -7.29 2.70 0.13
C ALA A 142 -6.14 2.53 -0.86
N SER A 143 -6.44 2.08 -2.07
CA SER A 143 -5.41 2.05 -3.11
C SER A 143 -5.21 3.45 -3.68
N THR A 144 -3.96 3.88 -3.79
CA THR A 144 -3.56 4.89 -4.75
C THR A 144 -3.34 4.20 -6.09
N PHE A 145 -4.40 4.19 -6.91
CA PHE A 145 -4.40 3.91 -8.35
C PHE A 145 -3.07 3.45 -8.98
N GLU A 146 -2.74 2.17 -8.86
CA GLU A 146 -1.73 1.55 -9.74
C GLU A 146 -2.47 1.00 -10.98
N LYS A 147 -2.04 1.41 -12.18
CA LYS A 147 -2.68 1.02 -13.45
C LYS A 147 -2.55 -0.46 -13.80
N ASP A 148 -1.73 -1.19 -13.06
CA ASP A 148 -1.52 -2.63 -13.20
C ASP A 148 -2.49 -3.47 -12.33
N GLY A 149 -3.39 -2.82 -11.58
CA GLY A 149 -4.27 -3.50 -10.61
C GLY A 149 -3.55 -3.87 -9.31
N GLY A 150 -2.34 -3.37 -9.09
CA GLY A 150 -1.61 -3.52 -7.84
C GLY A 150 -2.33 -2.84 -6.67
N ALA A 151 -2.47 -3.57 -5.57
CA ALA A 151 -2.91 -3.01 -4.30
C ALA A 151 -1.67 -2.63 -3.48
N MET A 152 -1.40 -1.32 -3.34
CA MET A 152 -0.45 -0.84 -2.34
C MET A 152 -1.19 -0.52 -1.04
N GLN A 153 -0.74 -1.14 0.04
CA GLN A 153 -1.22 -0.88 1.38
C GLN A 153 -0.65 0.46 1.87
N MET A 154 -1.44 1.53 1.80
CA MET A 154 -1.07 2.81 2.40
C MET A 154 -1.57 2.90 3.85
N GLY A 155 -0.73 2.43 4.78
CA GLY A 155 -0.92 2.63 6.21
C GLY A 155 -1.44 1.40 6.97
N ILE A 156 -0.93 1.24 8.19
CA ILE A 156 -1.42 0.30 9.20
C ILE A 156 -1.84 1.18 10.38
N ALA A 157 -3.15 1.23 10.68
CA ALA A 157 -3.64 1.71 11.96
C ALA A 157 -4.02 0.48 12.79
N GLN A 158 -3.05 -0.10 13.50
CA GLN A 158 -3.34 -1.14 14.49
C GLN A 158 -4.02 -0.46 15.69
N GLY A 159 -5.34 -0.60 15.77
CA GLY A 159 -6.09 -0.30 16.99
C GLY A 159 -5.95 -1.47 17.95
N PHE A 160 -5.39 -1.23 19.14
CA PHE A 160 -5.56 -2.14 20.27
C PHE A 160 -6.90 -1.78 20.92
N GLY A 161 -7.92 -2.61 20.66
CA GLY A 161 -9.23 -2.53 21.33
C GLY A 161 -9.23 -3.27 22.66
#